data_AF-A0A812UXD4-F1
#
_entry.id   AF-A0A812UXD4-F1
#
_cell.length_a   1.000
_cell.length_b   1.000
_cell.length_c   1.000
_cell.angle_alpha   90.00
_cell.angle_beta   90.00
_cell.angle_gamma   90.00
#
_symmetry.space_group_name_H-M   'P 1'
#
loop_
_entity.id
_entity.type
_entity.pdbx_description
1 polymer ?
#
loop_
_entity_poly.entity_id
_entity_poly.type
_entity_poly.pdbx_seq_one_letter_code
_entity_poly.pdbx_strand_id
1 'polypeptide(L)'
;MSADKDMKEVEEGPKESRFGGCDSCSGVSCTPDGLIGLNTYDWKYLCIPSLPCFGPAKSPPLLKPDSKLPLMLSLIMGLQHALAMLGGIITPPSLISGDACFAWQLDQELCDSKQYMISAALICSGLLSLVQILRWKLIGGYTLGTGLISVIGTSFTFLPIAREVVVSEIQAGRSGMDAYGKFLGTCLAASVTELFISFVPPRYLKKIFPPVVSGTCVCLIGAGLSVAGLKYWGGGVFCAENDMSRAAAFGAPQAPNGDSAD
;
A
#
# COMPACT_ATOMS: atom_id res chain seq x y z
N MET A 1 -27.63 17.68 -9.65
CA MET A 1 -27.19 19.03 -10.06
C MET A 1 -26.68 19.90 -8.89
N SER A 2 -26.26 19.30 -7.75
CA SER A 2 -25.75 20.04 -6.59
C SER A 2 -24.45 19.46 -6.00
N ALA A 3 -23.78 18.55 -6.72
CA ALA A 3 -22.50 17.95 -6.30
C ALA A 3 -21.37 18.20 -7.32
N ASP A 4 -21.64 18.97 -8.38
CA ASP A 4 -20.68 19.26 -9.47
C ASP A 4 -19.94 20.59 -9.23
N LYS A 5 -20.38 21.39 -8.23
CA LYS A 5 -19.83 22.72 -7.97
C LYS A 5 -18.58 22.70 -7.08
N ASP A 6 -18.43 21.71 -6.20
CA ASP A 6 -17.30 21.62 -5.26
C ASP A 6 -16.02 21.05 -5.87
N MET A 7 -16.06 20.48 -7.09
CA MET A 7 -14.87 19.96 -7.77
C MET A 7 -14.20 20.98 -8.71
N LYS A 8 -14.68 22.23 -8.75
CA LYS A 8 -14.07 23.33 -9.53
C LYS A 8 -13.12 24.23 -8.73
N GLU A 9 -13.06 24.14 -7.41
CA GLU A 9 -12.19 25.01 -6.60
C GLU A 9 -10.79 24.43 -6.31
N VAL A 10 -10.46 23.23 -6.79
CA VAL A 10 -9.11 22.65 -6.58
C VAL A 10 -8.13 23.02 -7.71
N GLU A 11 -8.58 23.76 -8.75
CA GLU A 11 -7.75 24.05 -9.94
C GLU A 11 -7.07 25.44 -9.98
N GLU A 12 -7.03 26.19 -8.88
CA GLU A 12 -6.15 27.36 -8.77
C GLU A 12 -5.24 27.26 -7.55
N GLY A 13 -4.18 26.45 -7.67
CA GLY A 13 -3.05 26.53 -6.77
C GLY A 13 -2.39 27.92 -6.87
N PRO A 14 -1.89 28.50 -5.76
CA PRO A 14 -1.29 29.81 -5.77
C PRO A 14 -0.13 29.87 -6.78
N LYS A 15 -0.20 30.84 -7.69
CA LYS A 15 0.95 31.27 -8.48
C LYS A 15 1.99 31.83 -7.51
N GLU A 16 3.23 31.43 -7.74
CA GLU A 16 4.45 31.98 -7.13
C GLU A 16 4.87 31.42 -5.76
N SER A 17 5.72 30.39 -5.81
CA SER A 17 6.93 30.36 -4.99
C SER A 17 8.11 29.89 -5.83
N ARG A 18 8.95 30.88 -6.14
CA ARG A 18 10.35 30.78 -6.56
C ARG A 18 11.07 29.87 -5.56
N PHE A 19 11.89 28.93 -6.05
CA PHE A 19 12.83 28.07 -5.31
C PHE A 19 12.79 28.28 -3.78
N GLY A 20 11.84 27.62 -3.11
CA GLY A 20 11.89 27.44 -1.68
C GLY A 20 12.84 26.28 -1.45
N GLY A 21 14.03 26.58 -0.92
CA GLY A 21 14.89 25.55 -0.37
C GLY A 21 14.18 24.81 0.75
N CYS A 22 14.92 23.98 1.45
CA CYS A 22 14.50 23.24 2.64
C CYS A 22 14.15 24.18 3.82
N ASP A 23 13.35 25.23 3.64
CA ASP A 23 13.02 26.24 4.66
C ASP A 23 11.98 25.75 5.66
N SER A 24 11.28 24.65 5.36
CA SER A 24 10.47 23.94 6.36
C SER A 24 11.33 23.26 7.43
N CYS A 25 12.58 22.87 7.10
CA CYS A 25 13.53 22.31 8.07
C CYS A 25 14.35 23.41 8.77
N SER A 26 14.60 24.55 8.14
CA SER A 26 15.34 25.68 8.73
C SER A 26 14.62 26.39 9.88
N GLY A 27 13.34 26.08 10.13
CA GLY A 27 12.51 26.70 11.17
C GLY A 27 12.35 25.89 12.47
N VAL A 28 12.96 24.71 12.59
CA VAL A 28 12.93 23.94 13.84
C VAL A 28 13.95 24.56 14.80
N SER A 29 13.56 25.67 15.43
CA SER A 29 14.34 26.27 16.51
C SER A 29 14.49 25.23 17.64
N CYS A 30 15.72 24.99 18.07
CA CYS A 30 16.08 24.15 19.24
C CYS A 30 15.61 24.74 20.58
N THR A 31 14.51 25.48 20.58
CA THR A 31 13.80 25.95 21.76
C THR A 31 12.89 24.84 22.31
N PRO A 32 12.74 24.70 23.64
CA PRO A 32 11.86 23.69 24.26
C PRO A 32 10.44 23.70 23.71
N ASP A 33 9.95 24.88 23.33
CA ASP A 33 8.62 25.08 22.75
C ASP A 33 8.49 24.55 21.30
N GLY A 34 9.58 24.55 20.52
CA GLY A 34 9.62 23.99 19.16
C GLY A 34 9.85 22.48 19.13
N LEU A 35 10.54 21.95 20.13
CA LEU A 35 10.84 20.52 20.24
C LEU A 35 9.64 19.74 20.80
N ILE A 36 9.05 20.22 21.89
CA ILE A 36 8.06 19.47 22.68
C ILE A 36 6.67 20.11 22.65
N GLY A 37 6.49 21.32 22.11
CA GLY A 37 5.16 21.93 21.94
C GLY A 37 4.29 21.95 23.20
N LEU A 38 4.91 21.95 24.39
CA LEU A 38 4.25 21.66 25.67
C LEU A 38 3.19 22.71 26.05
N ASN A 39 3.31 23.93 25.51
CA ASN A 39 2.47 25.08 25.84
C ASN A 39 1.46 25.46 24.74
N THR A 40 1.54 24.82 23.56
CA THR A 40 0.70 25.15 22.39
C THR A 40 -0.26 24.03 21.97
N TYR A 41 0.01 22.78 22.36
CA TYR A 41 -0.81 21.62 21.99
C TYR A 41 -1.26 20.83 23.23
N ASP A 42 -2.57 20.55 23.29
CA ASP A 42 -3.19 19.78 24.36
C ASP A 42 -2.98 18.28 24.09
N TRP A 43 -1.84 17.73 24.55
CA TRP A 43 -1.44 16.34 24.34
C TRP A 43 -2.46 15.33 24.86
N LYS A 44 -3.19 15.69 25.92
CA LYS A 44 -4.26 14.88 26.49
C LYS A 44 -5.43 14.75 25.52
N TYR A 45 -5.73 15.79 24.75
CA TYR A 45 -6.75 15.74 23.72
C TYR A 45 -6.32 14.93 22.49
N LEU A 46 -5.03 14.93 22.12
CA LEU A 46 -4.52 14.19 20.96
C LEU A 46 -4.45 12.68 21.17
N CYS A 47 -4.16 12.23 22.40
CA CYS A 47 -3.96 10.81 22.71
C CYS A 47 -5.22 10.09 23.19
N ILE A 48 -6.31 10.81 23.47
CA ILE A 48 -7.56 10.21 23.95
C ILE A 48 -8.56 10.13 22.80
N PRO A 49 -9.01 8.92 22.41
CA PRO A 49 -10.08 8.79 21.43
C PRO A 49 -11.37 9.39 22.00
N SER A 50 -12.05 10.23 21.23
CA SER A 50 -13.39 10.70 21.59
C SER A 50 -14.38 9.54 21.49
N LEU A 51 -14.63 8.86 22.60
CA LEU A 51 -15.63 7.80 22.66
C LEU A 51 -17.03 8.42 22.52
N PRO A 52 -17.93 7.83 21.69
CA PRO A 52 -19.27 8.36 21.46
C PRO A 52 -20.14 8.43 22.72
N CYS A 53 -19.71 7.77 23.81
CA CYS A 53 -20.44 7.72 25.08
C CYS A 53 -20.02 8.79 26.12
N PHE A 54 -18.95 9.55 25.90
CA PHE A 54 -18.32 10.38 26.95
C PHE A 54 -18.36 11.91 26.71
N GLY A 55 -19.43 12.41 26.07
CA GLY A 55 -19.71 13.84 25.94
C GLY A 55 -19.45 14.41 24.54
N PRO A 56 -19.65 15.74 24.35
CA PRO A 56 -19.53 16.36 23.03
C PRO A 56 -18.09 16.29 22.54
N ALA A 57 -17.88 15.65 21.38
CA ALA A 57 -16.60 15.59 20.72
C ALA A 57 -16.15 17.02 20.36
N LYS A 58 -14.99 17.44 20.89
CA LYS A 58 -14.34 18.67 20.44
C LYS A 58 -13.96 18.49 18.96
N SER A 59 -14.06 19.52 18.14
CA SER A 59 -13.55 19.45 16.77
C SER A 59 -12.02 19.45 16.80
N PRO A 60 -11.34 18.54 16.08
CA PRO A 60 -9.89 18.60 15.98
C PRO A 60 -9.48 19.92 15.31
N PRO A 61 -8.40 20.58 15.78
CA PRO A 61 -7.89 21.75 15.10
C PRO A 61 -7.45 21.34 13.68
N LEU A 62 -8.07 21.96 12.66
CA LEU A 62 -7.75 21.67 11.26
C LEU A 62 -6.33 22.13 10.96
N LEU A 63 -5.46 21.15 10.78
CA LEU A 63 -4.06 21.39 10.48
C LEU A 63 -3.90 21.67 8.99
N LYS A 64 -3.36 22.83 8.64
CA LYS A 64 -3.08 23.17 7.24
C LYS A 64 -1.86 22.38 6.74
N PRO A 65 -1.79 21.98 5.45
CA PRO A 65 -0.66 21.23 4.91
C PRO A 65 0.72 21.87 5.15
N ASP A 66 0.81 23.20 5.07
CA ASP A 66 2.05 23.99 5.28
C ASP A 66 2.23 24.50 6.73
N SER A 67 1.48 23.98 7.70
CA SER A 67 1.60 24.44 9.09
C SER A 67 2.84 23.87 9.77
N LYS A 68 3.58 24.74 10.48
CA LYS A 68 4.74 24.31 11.27
C LYS A 68 4.28 23.57 12.52
N LEU A 69 4.58 22.27 12.56
CA LEU A 69 4.33 21.40 13.70
C LEU A 69 5.57 21.30 14.60
N PRO A 70 5.40 21.13 15.93
CA PRO A 70 6.51 20.77 16.80
C PRO A 70 7.08 19.41 16.37
N LEU A 71 8.41 19.28 16.47
CA LEU A 71 9.13 18.12 15.90
C LEU A 71 8.66 16.78 16.50
N MET A 72 8.39 16.74 17.81
CA MET A 72 7.86 15.54 18.47
C MET A 72 6.48 15.13 17.96
N LEU A 73 5.59 16.10 17.70
CA LEU A 73 4.26 15.78 17.18
C LEU A 73 4.36 15.23 15.75
N SER A 74 5.17 15.88 14.91
CA SER A 74 5.41 15.41 13.54
C SER A 74 6.02 14.00 13.51
N LEU A 75 6.92 13.69 14.44
CA LEU A 75 7.54 12.37 14.54
C LEU A 75 6.51 11.29 14.95
N ILE A 76 5.67 11.56 15.95
CA ILE A 76 4.66 10.61 16.43
C ILE A 76 3.60 10.36 15.34
N MET A 77 3.12 11.42 14.68
CA MET A 77 2.16 11.28 13.58
C MET A 77 2.77 10.55 12.38
N GLY A 78 4.03 10.84 12.05
CA GLY A 78 4.78 10.12 11.01
C GLY A 78 4.95 8.64 11.35
N LEU A 79 5.27 8.31 12.59
CA LEU A 79 5.36 6.92 13.07
C LEU A 79 4.00 6.21 13.00
N GLN A 80 2.92 6.85 13.42
CA GLN A 80 1.57 6.30 13.32
C GLN A 80 1.20 6.02 11.85
N HIS A 81 1.52 6.94 10.95
CA HIS A 81 1.27 6.76 9.52
C HIS A 81 2.10 5.60 8.94
N ALA A 82 3.38 5.50 9.31
CA ALA A 82 4.24 4.40 8.91
C ALA A 82 3.70 3.05 9.41
N LEU A 83 3.29 2.96 10.68
CA LEU A 83 2.72 1.74 11.26
C LEU A 83 1.38 1.36 10.61
N ALA A 84 0.55 2.33 10.25
CA ALA A 84 -0.72 2.09 9.56
C ALA A 84 -0.51 1.51 8.16
N MET A 85 0.49 2.00 7.42
CA MET A 85 0.81 1.52 6.07
C MET A 85 1.65 0.24 6.05
N LEU A 86 2.35 -0.08 7.15
CA LEU A 86 3.28 -1.21 7.25
C LEU A 86 2.65 -2.53 6.82
N GLY A 87 1.46 -2.84 7.34
CA GLY A 87 0.72 -4.06 6.98
C GLY A 87 0.38 -4.12 5.49
N GLY A 88 0.02 -2.98 4.90
CA GLY A 88 -0.28 -2.85 3.48
C GLY A 88 0.92 -3.14 2.58
N ILE A 89 2.12 -2.70 2.97
CA ILE A 89 3.34 -2.84 2.16
C ILE A 89 3.94 -4.25 2.27
N ILE A 90 3.91 -4.85 3.47
CA ILE A 90 4.51 -6.17 3.74
C ILE A 90 3.66 -7.31 3.14
N THR A 91 2.33 -7.14 3.11
CA THR A 91 1.41 -8.23 2.74
C THR A 91 1.66 -8.77 1.32
N PRO A 92 1.73 -7.94 0.25
CA PRO A 92 1.93 -8.45 -1.10
C PRO A 92 3.22 -9.27 -1.31
N PRO A 93 4.44 -8.80 -0.95
CA PRO A 93 5.65 -9.59 -1.11
C PRO A 93 5.66 -10.84 -0.22
N SER A 94 5.05 -10.79 0.97
CA SER A 94 4.94 -11.96 1.86
C SER A 94 3.98 -13.02 1.32
N LEU A 95 2.88 -12.64 0.66
CA LEU A 95 1.96 -13.61 0.04
C LEU A 95 2.62 -14.28 -1.16
N ILE A 96 3.20 -13.50 -2.08
CA ILE A 96 3.81 -14.03 -3.32
C ILE A 96 4.91 -15.04 -3.00
N SER A 97 5.82 -14.70 -2.09
CA SER A 97 6.88 -15.61 -1.63
C SER A 97 6.34 -16.78 -0.79
N GLY A 98 5.28 -16.56 -0.01
CA GLY A 98 4.62 -17.60 0.77
C GLY A 98 3.90 -18.65 -0.07
N ASP A 99 3.30 -18.26 -1.20
CA ASP A 99 2.63 -19.20 -2.11
C ASP A 99 3.64 -20.04 -2.89
N ALA A 100 4.78 -19.46 -3.27
CA ALA A 100 5.89 -20.20 -3.87
C ALA A 100 6.49 -21.25 -2.91
N CYS A 101 6.34 -21.06 -1.60
CA CYS A 101 6.82 -21.98 -0.58
C CYS A 101 5.93 -23.25 -0.43
N PHE A 102 4.65 -23.20 -0.80
CA PHE A 102 3.65 -24.17 -0.30
C PHE A 102 2.72 -24.85 -1.30
N ALA A 103 3.05 -24.88 -2.60
CA ALA A 103 2.25 -25.68 -3.54
C ALA A 103 2.85 -27.08 -3.74
N TRP A 104 3.92 -27.24 -4.51
CA TRP A 104 4.53 -28.54 -4.83
C TRP A 104 5.99 -28.24 -5.20
N GLN A 105 6.95 -28.84 -4.50
CA GLN A 105 8.39 -28.51 -4.49
C GLN A 105 8.96 -28.03 -5.84
N LEU A 106 9.56 -26.82 -5.90
CA LEU A 106 10.77 -26.60 -6.71
C LEU A 106 11.54 -25.27 -6.55
N ASP A 107 11.26 -24.38 -5.60
CA ASP A 107 12.15 -23.21 -5.41
C ASP A 107 12.29 -22.75 -3.96
N GLN A 108 13.29 -23.31 -3.27
CA GLN A 108 13.75 -22.74 -1.99
C GLN A 108 14.30 -21.32 -2.19
N GLU A 109 14.87 -21.02 -3.36
CA GLU A 109 15.48 -19.74 -3.69
C GLU A 109 14.50 -18.55 -3.54
N LEU A 110 13.25 -18.69 -3.99
CA LEU A 110 12.24 -17.63 -3.87
C LEU A 110 11.69 -17.52 -2.44
N CYS A 111 11.62 -18.64 -1.73
CA CYS A 111 11.21 -18.67 -0.33
C CYS A 111 12.25 -17.97 0.57
N ASP A 112 13.54 -18.26 0.37
CA ASP A 112 14.64 -17.65 1.10
C ASP A 112 14.74 -16.14 0.81
N SER A 113 14.35 -15.72 -0.39
CA SER A 113 14.31 -14.33 -0.80
C SER A 113 13.18 -13.51 -0.15
N LYS A 114 12.27 -14.12 0.64
CA LYS A 114 11.14 -13.41 1.27
C LYS A 114 11.57 -12.21 2.10
N GLN A 115 12.59 -12.35 2.95
CA GLN A 115 13.08 -11.27 3.80
C GLN A 115 13.67 -10.12 2.97
N TYR A 116 14.37 -10.47 1.88
CA TYR A 116 14.90 -9.50 0.93
C TYR A 116 13.76 -8.74 0.22
N MET A 117 12.72 -9.43 -0.25
CA MET A 117 11.58 -8.79 -0.91
C MET A 117 10.84 -7.81 0.00
N ILE A 118 10.63 -8.19 1.28
CA ILE A 118 9.96 -7.32 2.26
C ILE A 118 10.80 -6.07 2.54
N SER A 119 12.10 -6.24 2.79
CA SER A 119 13.00 -5.10 3.06
C SER A 119 13.14 -4.17 1.85
N ALA A 120 13.27 -4.73 0.65
CA ALA A 120 13.29 -3.97 -0.60
C ALA A 120 11.99 -3.19 -0.81
N ALA A 121 10.83 -3.80 -0.58
CA ALA A 121 9.53 -3.13 -0.71
C ALA A 121 9.37 -1.95 0.26
N LEU A 122 9.82 -2.11 1.52
CA LEU A 122 9.79 -1.04 2.51
C LEU A 122 10.73 0.12 2.15
N ILE A 123 11.96 -0.18 1.72
CA ILE A 123 12.93 0.84 1.30
C ILE A 123 12.43 1.59 0.07
N CYS A 124 11.96 0.87 -0.95
CA CYS A 124 11.41 1.48 -2.16
C CYS A 124 10.17 2.34 -1.82
N SER A 125 9.21 1.84 -1.05
CA SER A 125 8.02 2.60 -0.66
C SER A 125 8.37 3.90 0.07
N GLY A 126 9.36 3.87 0.98
CA GLY A 126 9.85 5.07 1.66
C GLY A 126 10.46 6.08 0.68
N LEU A 127 11.37 5.64 -0.20
CA LEU A 127 12.01 6.50 -1.19
C LEU A 127 11.00 7.10 -2.18
N LEU A 128 10.08 6.28 -2.71
CA LEU A 128 9.05 6.74 -3.64
C LEU A 128 8.10 7.73 -2.96
N SER A 129 7.73 7.50 -1.70
CA SER A 129 6.92 8.45 -0.93
C SER A 129 7.63 9.78 -0.73
N LEU A 130 8.94 9.77 -0.44
CA LEU A 130 9.74 11.00 -0.38
C LEU A 130 9.75 11.73 -1.73
N VAL A 131 9.97 11.02 -2.84
CA VAL A 131 9.94 11.61 -4.18
C VAL A 131 8.57 12.22 -4.52
N GLN A 132 7.47 11.61 -4.06
CA GLN A 132 6.12 12.09 -4.34
C GLN A 132 5.72 13.31 -3.50
N ILE A 133 6.21 13.37 -2.26
CA ILE A 133 6.03 14.51 -1.36
C ILE A 133 6.89 15.69 -1.83
N LEU A 134 8.12 15.41 -2.29
CA LEU A 134 9.04 16.42 -2.82
C LEU A 134 8.54 16.90 -4.18
N ARG A 135 8.13 18.17 -4.23
CA ARG A 135 7.63 18.80 -5.46
C ARG A 135 8.79 19.17 -6.40
N TRP A 136 9.31 18.21 -7.15
CA TRP A 136 10.40 18.45 -8.11
C TRP A 136 9.87 19.11 -9.38
N LYS A 137 10.31 20.35 -9.65
CA LYS A 137 9.97 21.04 -10.90
C LYS A 137 10.81 20.44 -12.03
N LEU A 138 10.15 19.78 -12.99
CA LEU A 138 10.81 19.27 -14.17
C LEU A 138 10.92 20.38 -15.24
N ILE A 139 11.90 20.25 -16.13
CA ILE A 139 12.06 21.15 -17.27
C ILE A 139 10.86 20.92 -18.20
N GLY A 140 10.04 21.95 -18.42
CA GLY A 140 8.84 21.89 -19.26
C GLY A 140 7.51 22.27 -18.58
N GLY A 141 7.53 22.80 -17.35
CA GLY A 141 6.31 23.26 -16.66
C GLY A 141 5.52 22.16 -15.94
N TYR A 142 5.89 20.89 -16.16
CA TYR A 142 5.37 19.76 -15.41
C TYR A 142 6.09 19.63 -14.06
N THR A 143 5.32 19.30 -13.03
CA THR A 143 5.83 19.09 -11.68
C THR A 143 5.72 17.60 -11.36
N LEU A 144 6.83 16.97 -10.99
CA LEU A 144 6.83 15.64 -10.42
C LEU A 144 6.58 15.74 -8.91
N GLY A 145 5.70 14.90 -8.41
CA GLY A 145 5.24 14.96 -7.02
C GLY A 145 4.08 15.95 -6.82
N THR A 146 3.24 15.64 -5.83
CA THR A 146 2.00 16.39 -5.56
C THR A 146 2.23 17.58 -4.62
N GLY A 147 3.36 17.61 -3.90
CA GLY A 147 3.60 18.60 -2.84
C GLY A 147 2.67 18.42 -1.64
N LEU A 148 1.99 17.27 -1.54
CA LEU A 148 1.08 16.89 -0.47
C LEU A 148 1.53 15.55 0.13
N ILE A 149 1.00 15.22 1.31
CA ILE A 149 1.24 13.92 1.95
C ILE A 149 0.60 12.83 1.07
N SER A 150 1.45 12.22 0.24
CA SER A 150 1.09 11.14 -0.68
C SER A 150 2.00 9.97 -0.42
N VAL A 151 1.50 8.98 0.33
CA VAL A 151 2.27 7.78 0.65
C VAL A 151 2.02 6.71 -0.38
N ILE A 152 3.12 6.20 -0.94
CA ILE A 152 3.10 5.21 -2.01
C ILE A 152 3.38 3.84 -1.39
N GLY A 153 2.48 2.89 -1.67
CA GLY A 153 2.63 1.49 -1.28
C GLY A 153 2.56 0.56 -2.48
N THR A 154 2.69 -0.74 -2.21
CA THR A 154 2.46 -1.81 -3.18
C THR A 154 0.97 -1.91 -3.49
N SER A 155 0.61 -1.95 -4.77
CA SER A 155 -0.81 -2.08 -5.15
C SER A 155 -1.28 -3.53 -4.99
N PHE A 156 -2.34 -3.70 -4.22
CA PHE A 156 -3.03 -4.98 -4.04
C PHE A 156 -3.67 -5.53 -5.33
N THR A 157 -3.82 -4.70 -6.36
CA THR A 157 -4.32 -5.12 -7.68
C THR A 157 -3.40 -6.13 -8.36
N PHE A 158 -2.09 -6.06 -8.07
CA PHE A 158 -1.09 -6.94 -8.68
C PHE A 158 -0.99 -8.30 -7.98
N LEU A 159 -1.45 -8.40 -6.74
CA LEU A 159 -1.29 -9.60 -5.93
C LEU A 159 -1.92 -10.86 -6.56
N PRO A 160 -3.20 -10.86 -6.99
CA PRO A 160 -3.78 -12.05 -7.62
C PRO A 160 -3.08 -12.40 -8.94
N ILE A 161 -2.68 -11.39 -9.72
CA ILE A 161 -2.00 -11.59 -11.00
C ILE A 161 -0.62 -12.24 -10.79
N ALA A 162 0.15 -11.73 -9.82
CA ALA A 162 1.45 -12.26 -9.48
C ALA A 162 1.37 -13.71 -8.99
N ARG A 163 0.35 -14.05 -8.19
CA ARG A 163 0.11 -15.44 -7.72
C ARG A 163 -0.13 -16.39 -8.89
N GLU A 164 -1.02 -16.02 -9.82
CA GLU A 164 -1.32 -16.86 -10.99
C GLU A 164 -0.10 -17.06 -11.89
N VAL A 165 0.71 -16.02 -12.12
CA VAL A 165 1.95 -16.11 -12.92
C VAL A 165 2.95 -17.05 -12.26
N VAL A 166 3.16 -16.93 -10.94
CA VAL A 166 4.11 -17.79 -10.22
C VAL A 166 3.62 -19.25 -10.21
N VAL A 167 2.35 -19.50 -9.93
CA VAL A 167 1.78 -20.85 -9.89
C VAL A 167 1.83 -21.52 -11.27
N SER A 168 1.46 -20.81 -12.33
CA SER A 168 1.45 -21.35 -13.69
C SER A 168 2.84 -21.70 -14.21
N GLU A 169 3.86 -20.87 -13.94
CA GLU A 169 5.23 -21.15 -14.35
C GLU A 169 5.86 -22.32 -13.55
N ILE A 170 5.52 -22.44 -12.25
CA ILE A 170 5.93 -23.59 -11.42
C ILE A 170 5.30 -24.88 -11.95
N GLN A 171 4.00 -24.86 -12.30
CA GLN A 171 3.34 -26.02 -12.92
C GLN A 171 3.95 -26.40 -14.28
N ALA A 172 4.49 -25.42 -15.01
CA ALA A 172 5.23 -25.65 -16.24
C ALA A 172 6.67 -26.16 -16.03
N GLY A 173 7.09 -26.40 -14.78
CA GLY A 173 8.42 -26.90 -14.42
C GLY A 173 9.55 -25.86 -14.53
N ARG A 174 9.22 -24.56 -14.52
CA ARG A 174 10.19 -23.45 -14.55
C ARG A 174 10.46 -22.93 -13.14
N SER A 175 11.58 -22.22 -12.98
CA SER A 175 11.90 -21.58 -11.70
C SER A 175 10.94 -20.43 -11.40
N GLY A 176 10.41 -20.41 -10.18
CA GLY A 176 9.61 -19.32 -9.61
C GLY A 176 10.38 -18.01 -9.50
N MET A 177 11.71 -18.04 -9.32
CA MET A 177 12.55 -16.82 -9.35
C MET A 177 12.54 -16.18 -10.74
N ASP A 178 12.65 -16.99 -11.80
CA ASP A 178 12.55 -16.50 -13.19
C ASP A 178 11.14 -15.97 -13.49
N ALA A 179 10.09 -16.65 -13.01
CA ALA A 179 8.71 -16.19 -13.12
C ALA A 179 8.50 -14.83 -12.46
N TYR A 180 9.02 -14.64 -11.24
CA TYR A 180 8.95 -13.38 -10.53
C TYR A 180 9.76 -12.27 -11.23
N GLY A 181 10.93 -12.60 -11.78
CA GLY A 181 11.73 -11.70 -12.59
C GLY A 181 11.00 -11.23 -13.86
N LYS A 182 10.37 -12.16 -14.59
CA LYS A 182 9.50 -11.84 -15.74
C LYS A 182 8.35 -10.94 -15.33
N PHE A 183 7.68 -11.25 -14.22
CA PHE A 183 6.60 -10.43 -13.68
C PHE A 183 7.07 -8.98 -13.41
N LEU A 184 8.20 -8.80 -12.71
CA LEU A 184 8.77 -7.47 -12.48
C LEU A 184 9.14 -6.75 -13.78
N GLY A 185 9.68 -7.47 -14.77
CA GLY A 185 9.97 -6.94 -16.10
C GLY A 185 8.71 -6.44 -16.82
N THR A 186 7.60 -7.19 -16.74
CA THR A 186 6.32 -6.76 -17.30
C THR A 186 5.76 -5.54 -16.57
N CYS A 187 5.87 -5.48 -15.24
CA CYS A 187 5.48 -4.31 -14.46
C CYS A 187 6.29 -3.06 -14.83
N LEU A 188 7.59 -3.21 -15.09
CA LEU A 188 8.43 -2.10 -15.57
C LEU A 188 7.94 -1.59 -16.93
N ALA A 189 7.69 -2.47 -17.89
CA ALA A 189 7.13 -2.08 -19.19
C ALA A 189 5.73 -1.43 -19.07
N ALA A 190 4.87 -1.97 -18.19
CA ALA A 190 3.55 -1.42 -17.92
C ALA A 190 3.64 -0.02 -17.29
N SER A 191 4.55 0.22 -16.34
CA SER A 191 4.74 1.53 -15.71
C SER A 191 5.16 2.61 -16.70
N VAL A 192 6.00 2.28 -17.69
CA VAL A 192 6.34 3.21 -18.78
C VAL A 192 5.09 3.56 -19.59
N THR A 193 4.21 2.61 -19.82
CA THR A 193 2.94 2.86 -20.51
C THR A 193 2.00 3.74 -19.68
N GLU A 194 1.94 3.54 -18.36
CA GLU A 194 1.16 4.39 -17.45
C GLU A 194 1.70 5.83 -17.40
N LEU A 195 3.02 6.04 -17.50
CA LEU A 195 3.59 7.38 -17.62
C LEU A 195 3.07 8.11 -18.87
N PHE A 196 2.90 7.41 -20.00
CA PHE A 196 2.29 8.02 -21.19
C PHE A 196 0.80 8.33 -20.99
N ILE A 197 0.06 7.46 -20.30
CA ILE A 197 -1.35 7.68 -19.98
C ILE A 197 -1.52 8.86 -19.00
N SER A 198 -0.54 9.12 -18.14
CA SER A 198 -0.56 10.24 -17.19
C SER A 198 -0.67 11.63 -17.88
N PHE A 199 -0.25 11.75 -19.14
CA PHE A 199 -0.43 12.98 -19.93
C PHE A 199 -1.86 13.20 -20.42
N VAL A 200 -2.74 12.20 -20.32
CA VAL A 200 -4.14 12.31 -20.74
C VAL A 200 -4.94 13.12 -19.70
N PRO A 201 -5.80 14.07 -20.12
CA PRO A 201 -6.55 14.88 -19.17
C PRO A 201 -7.49 14.02 -18.31
N PRO A 202 -7.61 14.30 -17.00
CA PRO A 202 -8.40 13.49 -16.07
C PRO A 202 -9.89 13.45 -16.40
N ARG A 203 -10.38 14.41 -17.19
CA ARG A 203 -11.78 14.46 -17.66
C ARG A 203 -12.13 13.29 -18.58
N TYR A 204 -11.20 12.84 -19.41
CA TYR A 204 -11.42 11.70 -20.31
C TYR A 204 -11.36 10.39 -19.53
N LEU A 205 -10.41 10.25 -18.61
CA LEU A 205 -10.27 9.08 -17.74
C LEU A 205 -11.53 8.85 -16.88
N LYS A 206 -12.09 9.90 -16.27
CA LYS A 206 -13.34 9.84 -15.48
C LYS A 206 -14.57 9.49 -16.32
N LYS A 207 -14.54 9.72 -17.64
CA LYS A 207 -15.63 9.36 -18.56
C LYS A 207 -15.54 7.88 -18.97
N ILE A 208 -14.32 7.37 -19.15
CA ILE A 208 -14.07 5.96 -19.50
C ILE A 208 -14.29 5.06 -18.28
N PHE A 209 -13.81 5.47 -17.11
CA PHE A 209 -13.94 4.75 -15.84
C PHE A 209 -14.80 5.57 -14.87
N PRO A 210 -16.13 5.50 -15.00
CA PRO A 210 -17.02 6.18 -14.05
C PRO A 210 -16.82 5.61 -12.64
N PRO A 211 -17.11 6.39 -11.59
CA PRO A 211 -16.82 6.03 -10.20
C PRO A 211 -17.50 4.71 -9.76
N VAL A 212 -18.63 4.36 -10.37
CA VAL A 212 -19.30 3.08 -10.14
C VAL A 212 -18.42 1.89 -10.54
N VAL A 213 -17.72 1.94 -11.67
CA VAL A 213 -16.86 0.85 -12.15
C VAL A 213 -15.61 0.75 -11.29
N SER A 214 -14.96 1.88 -11.03
CA SER A 214 -13.77 1.90 -10.17
C SER A 214 -14.09 1.40 -8.76
N GLY A 215 -15.23 1.79 -8.19
CA GLY A 215 -15.68 1.32 -6.89
C GLY A 215 -15.93 -0.18 -6.87
N THR A 216 -16.67 -0.71 -7.83
CA THR A 216 -16.94 -2.16 -7.92
C THR A 216 -15.64 -2.97 -8.08
N CYS A 217 -14.70 -2.53 -8.93
CA CYS A 217 -13.40 -3.20 -9.06
C CYS A 217 -12.64 -3.25 -7.73
N VAL A 218 -12.56 -2.13 -6.99
CA VAL A 218 -11.86 -2.09 -5.70
C VAL A 218 -12.56 -2.99 -4.67
N CYS A 219 -13.90 -3.03 -4.64
CA CYS A 219 -14.65 -3.94 -3.79
C CYS A 219 -14.37 -5.42 -4.10
N LEU A 220 -14.29 -5.80 -5.39
CA LEU A 220 -13.99 -7.17 -5.80
C LEU A 220 -12.57 -7.59 -5.42
N ILE A 221 -11.59 -6.69 -5.59
CA ILE A 221 -10.21 -6.92 -5.17
C ILE A 221 -10.15 -7.13 -3.65
N GLY A 222 -10.84 -6.27 -2.88
CA GLY A 222 -10.93 -6.40 -1.42
C GLY A 222 -11.60 -7.71 -0.97
N ALA A 223 -12.66 -8.15 -1.66
CA ALA A 223 -13.32 -9.42 -1.38
C ALA A 223 -12.39 -10.62 -1.60
N GLY A 224 -11.62 -10.63 -2.70
CA GLY A 224 -10.63 -11.69 -2.99
C GLY A 224 -9.52 -11.76 -1.93
N LEU A 225 -9.04 -10.61 -1.46
CA LEU A 225 -8.01 -10.54 -0.42
C LEU A 225 -8.55 -10.95 0.96
N SER A 226 -9.82 -10.68 1.23
CA SER A 226 -10.46 -11.11 2.48
C SER A 226 -10.48 -12.64 2.60
N VAL A 227 -10.77 -13.34 1.50
CA VAL A 227 -10.70 -14.81 1.45
C VAL A 227 -9.28 -15.31 1.70
N ALA A 228 -8.27 -14.69 1.07
CA ALA A 228 -6.88 -15.04 1.31
C ALA A 228 -6.49 -14.82 2.79
N GLY A 229 -6.88 -13.68 3.38
CA GLY A 229 -6.65 -13.39 4.80
C GLY A 229 -7.30 -14.41 5.74
N LEU A 230 -8.53 -14.83 5.46
CA LEU A 230 -9.22 -15.89 6.22
C LEU A 230 -8.51 -17.24 6.10
N LYS A 231 -7.97 -17.60 4.93
CA LYS A 231 -7.17 -18.83 4.75
C LYS A 231 -5.91 -18.80 5.64
N TYR A 232 -5.20 -17.68 5.69
CA TYR A 232 -4.03 -17.55 6.58
C TYR A 232 -4.42 -17.52 8.05
N TRP A 233 -5.58 -16.97 8.40
CA TRP A 233 -6.09 -17.01 9.78
C TRP A 233 -6.48 -18.42 10.23
N GLY A 234 -7.04 -19.22 9.32
CA GLY A 234 -7.47 -20.61 9.56
C GLY A 234 -6.37 -21.66 9.63
N GLY A 235 -5.09 -21.26 9.71
CA GLY A 235 -3.96 -22.21 9.79
C GLY A 235 -3.19 -22.40 8.47
N GLY A 236 -3.46 -21.58 7.45
CA GLY A 236 -2.69 -21.52 6.22
C GLY A 236 -3.35 -22.23 5.03
N VAL A 237 -2.88 -21.89 3.83
CA VAL A 237 -3.40 -22.42 2.56
C VAL A 237 -3.25 -23.93 2.44
N PHE A 238 -2.20 -24.51 3.03
CA PHE A 238 -1.96 -25.96 3.03
C PHE A 238 -3.06 -26.72 3.77
N CYS A 239 -3.41 -26.32 5.00
CA CYS A 239 -4.51 -26.95 5.74
C CYS A 239 -5.87 -26.66 5.06
N ALA A 240 -6.09 -25.43 4.60
CA ALA A 240 -7.34 -25.05 3.95
C ALA A 240 -7.58 -25.78 2.61
N GLU A 241 -6.55 -25.99 1.80
CA GLU A 241 -6.65 -26.64 0.48
C GLU A 241 -6.54 -28.16 0.57
N ASN A 242 -5.84 -28.70 1.59
CA ASN A 242 -5.82 -30.15 1.88
C ASN A 242 -7.14 -30.64 2.50
N ASP A 243 -7.80 -29.85 3.35
CA ASP A 243 -9.12 -30.22 3.85
C ASP A 243 -10.22 -29.96 2.83
N MET A 244 -10.13 -28.95 1.94
CA MET A 244 -11.11 -28.84 0.85
C MET A 244 -10.99 -29.98 -0.17
N SER A 245 -9.80 -30.54 -0.37
CA SER A 245 -9.62 -31.73 -1.22
C SER A 245 -9.95 -33.06 -0.52
N ARG A 246 -9.96 -33.13 0.83
CA ARG A 246 -10.36 -34.34 1.60
C ARG A 246 -11.78 -34.31 2.18
N ALA A 247 -12.34 -33.14 2.49
CA ALA A 247 -13.63 -32.95 3.17
C ALA A 247 -14.77 -32.53 2.23
N ALA A 248 -14.49 -32.19 0.96
CA ALA A 248 -15.54 -31.90 -0.04
C ALA A 248 -16.27 -33.15 -0.57
N ALA A 249 -16.09 -34.32 0.05
CA ALA A 249 -16.96 -35.46 -0.14
C ALA A 249 -17.58 -35.83 1.21
N PHE A 250 -18.79 -35.32 1.44
CA PHE A 250 -19.68 -35.84 2.48
C PHE A 250 -20.01 -37.29 2.12
N GLY A 251 -19.15 -38.23 2.56
CA GLY A 251 -19.21 -39.66 2.23
C GLY A 251 -17.96 -40.26 1.57
N ALA A 252 -16.83 -39.56 1.40
CA ALA A 252 -15.62 -40.22 0.90
C ALA A 252 -14.97 -41.11 1.99
N PRO A 253 -14.57 -42.35 1.64
CA PRO A 253 -13.83 -43.21 2.56
C PRO A 253 -12.46 -42.60 2.83
N GLN A 254 -12.09 -42.52 4.11
CA GLN A 254 -10.74 -42.18 4.54
C GLN A 254 -9.78 -43.25 4.01
N ALA A 255 -8.88 -42.88 3.09
CA ALA A 255 -7.78 -43.75 2.72
C ALA A 255 -6.93 -44.02 3.98
N PRO A 256 -6.65 -45.30 4.30
CA PRO A 256 -5.89 -45.65 5.49
C PRO A 256 -4.47 -45.12 5.38
N ASN A 257 -3.92 -44.71 6.52
CA ASN A 257 -2.54 -44.29 6.67
C ASN A 257 -1.60 -45.36 6.07
N GLY A 258 -0.84 -44.98 5.05
CA GLY A 258 0.28 -45.79 4.57
C GLY A 258 1.42 -45.68 5.58
N ASP A 259 1.47 -46.65 6.49
CA ASP A 259 2.69 -46.97 7.22
C ASP A 259 3.82 -47.27 6.24
N SER A 260 5.00 -46.80 6.60
CA SER A 260 6.31 -47.17 6.07
C SER A 260 6.46 -48.66 5.79
N ALA A 261 6.78 -48.99 4.53
CA ALA A 261 7.52 -50.20 4.17
C ALA A 261 8.42 -49.88 2.97
N ASP A 262 9.70 -50.19 3.18
CA ASP A 262 10.86 -50.20 2.27
C ASP A 262 11.65 -48.89 2.06
#